data_AF-A0A074XIA8-F1
#
_entry.id   AF-A0A074XIA8-F1
#
_cell.length_a   1.000
_cell.length_b   1.000
_cell.length_c   1.000
_cell.angle_alpha   90.00
_cell.angle_beta   90.00
_cell.angle_gamma   90.00
#
_symmetry.space_group_name_H-M   'P 1'
#
loop_
_entity.id
_entity.type
_entity.pdbx_description
1 polymer ?
#
loop_
_entity_poly.entity_id
_entity_poly.type
_entity_poly.pdbx_seq_one_letter_code
_entity_poly.pdbx_strand_id
1 'polypeptide(L)'
;MDQATLQKLLDDLEKHPQCADWGAKLQFACEHLWETLGTTNIYSAASGMVDRVIHLLKDHHAMELARLVIPDLRSHEALVFSDPLKQKIFDSTTDRRSAFTKIETTTQTDFDTPLYRAEKELFTEAEMYRASLLLYGSATFTGVQEKEILDWLSKRPKGPQKT
;
A
#
# COMPACT_ATOMS: atom_id res chain seq x y z
N MET A 1 -9.98 18.50 22.84
CA MET A 1 -11.13 17.69 23.28
C MET A 1 -10.89 17.21 24.70
N ASP A 2 -11.94 17.23 25.52
CA ASP A 2 -11.93 16.78 26.92
C ASP A 2 -11.96 15.24 27.02
N GLN A 3 -11.48 14.72 28.14
CA GLN A 3 -11.30 13.29 28.33
C GLN A 3 -12.62 12.49 28.28
N ALA A 4 -13.71 13.07 28.80
CA ALA A 4 -15.03 12.43 28.80
C ALA A 4 -15.56 12.26 27.37
N THR A 5 -15.35 13.25 26.50
CA THR A 5 -15.74 13.17 25.09
C THR A 5 -14.92 12.13 24.33
N LEU A 6 -13.60 12.03 24.58
CA LEU A 6 -12.78 10.98 23.98
C LEU A 6 -13.24 9.58 24.42
N GLN A 7 -13.54 9.41 25.71
CA GLN A 7 -14.04 8.14 26.25
C GLN A 7 -15.35 7.71 25.56
N LYS A 8 -16.30 8.64 25.44
CA LYS A 8 -17.58 8.40 24.76
C LYS A 8 -17.38 8.06 23.28
N LEU A 9 -16.44 8.73 22.62
CA LEU A 9 -16.15 8.48 21.22
C LEU A 9 -15.53 7.09 21.01
N LEU A 10 -14.67 6.63 21.93
CA LEU A 10 -14.19 5.25 21.93
C LEU A 10 -15.32 4.24 22.19
N ASP A 11 -16.25 4.54 23.09
CA ASP A 11 -17.44 3.69 23.31
C ASP A 11 -18.29 3.54 22.04
N ASP A 12 -18.50 4.64 21.32
CA ASP A 12 -19.29 4.65 20.09
C ASP A 12 -18.57 3.87 18.97
N LEU A 13 -17.24 3.99 18.87
CA LEU A 13 -16.42 3.25 17.90
C LEU A 13 -16.47 1.73 18.12
N GLU A 14 -16.48 1.29 19.38
CA GLU A 14 -16.56 -0.13 19.74
C GLU A 14 -17.98 -0.69 19.55
N LYS A 15 -19.03 0.10 19.83
CA LYS A 15 -20.43 -0.33 19.71
C LYS A 15 -20.95 -0.35 18.28
N HIS A 16 -20.44 0.53 17.43
CA HIS A 16 -20.93 0.71 16.06
C HIS A 16 -19.79 0.64 15.04
N PRO A 17 -19.16 -0.54 14.86
CA PRO A 17 -18.12 -0.69 13.85
C PRO A 17 -18.68 -0.41 12.45
N GLN A 18 -17.91 0.31 11.63
CA GLN A 18 -18.19 0.56 10.20
C GLN A 18 -19.44 1.40 9.90
N CYS A 19 -19.91 2.25 10.82
CA CYS A 19 -20.87 3.30 10.48
C CYS A 19 -20.27 4.33 9.50
N ALA A 20 -21.10 5.12 8.83
CA ALA A 20 -20.67 6.02 7.74
C ALA A 20 -19.56 7.02 8.14
N ASP A 21 -19.47 7.38 9.41
CA ASP A 21 -18.47 8.28 9.97
C ASP A 21 -17.45 7.58 10.88
N TRP A 22 -17.43 6.25 10.89
CA TRP A 22 -16.58 5.46 11.79
C TRP A 22 -15.10 5.74 11.57
N GLY A 23 -14.65 5.74 10.32
CA GLY A 23 -13.24 5.97 9.99
C GLY A 23 -12.75 7.36 10.41
N ALA A 24 -13.56 8.40 10.17
CA ALA A 24 -13.25 9.76 10.58
C ALA A 24 -13.19 9.90 12.11
N LYS A 25 -14.13 9.28 12.83
CA LYS A 25 -14.13 9.23 14.30
C LYS A 25 -12.89 8.52 14.82
N LEU A 26 -12.52 7.38 14.24
CA LEU A 26 -11.33 6.64 14.64
C LEU A 26 -10.07 7.48 14.46
N GLN A 27 -9.91 8.11 13.29
CA GLN A 27 -8.78 8.98 13.00
C GLN A 27 -8.68 10.12 14.02
N PHE A 28 -9.80 10.80 14.26
CA PHE A 28 -9.87 11.88 15.24
C PHE A 28 -9.54 11.41 16.67
N ALA A 29 -10.02 10.22 17.07
CA ALA A 29 -9.72 9.62 18.37
C ALA A 29 -8.22 9.34 18.53
N CYS A 30 -7.63 8.72 17.51
CA CYS A 30 -6.23 8.30 17.49
C CYS A 30 -5.30 9.52 17.52
N GLU A 31 -5.55 10.51 16.66
CA GLU A 31 -4.79 11.76 16.61
C GLU A 31 -4.83 12.49 17.95
N HIS A 32 -6.04 12.72 18.47
CA HIS A 32 -6.22 13.47 19.71
C HIS A 32 -5.65 12.74 20.93
N LEU A 33 -5.79 11.40 21.00
CA LEU A 33 -5.12 10.62 22.04
C LEU A 33 -3.60 10.74 21.91
N TRP A 34 -3.05 10.57 20.70
CA TRP A 34 -1.61 10.61 20.49
C TRP A 34 -0.97 11.96 20.85
N GLU A 35 -1.63 13.08 20.55
CA GLU A 35 -1.14 14.42 20.88
C GLU A 35 -1.22 14.72 22.39
N THR A 36 -2.24 14.19 23.07
CA THR A 36 -2.44 14.42 24.51
C THR A 36 -1.55 13.55 25.38
N LEU A 37 -1.07 12.42 24.86
CA LEU A 37 -0.01 11.63 25.48
C LEU A 37 1.31 12.44 25.49
N GLY A 38 1.87 12.65 26.69
CA GLY A 38 3.10 13.41 26.91
C GLY A 38 2.91 14.85 27.38
N THR A 39 1.69 15.40 27.31
CA THR A 39 1.39 16.79 27.75
C THR A 39 0.71 16.87 29.11
N THR A 40 0.12 15.79 29.62
CA THR A 40 -0.72 15.84 30.83
C THR A 40 -0.38 14.73 31.83
N ASN A 41 -0.28 15.08 33.11
CA ASN A 41 0.08 14.20 34.24
C ASN A 41 -1.04 13.19 34.62
N ILE A 42 -1.87 12.78 33.66
CA ILE A 42 -3.12 12.01 33.84
C ILE A 42 -2.87 10.56 33.39
N TYR A 43 -1.88 9.90 33.99
CA TYR A 43 -1.42 8.58 33.55
C TYR A 43 -2.45 7.46 33.78
N SER A 44 -3.24 7.50 34.87
CA SER A 44 -4.12 6.35 35.21
C SER A 44 -5.31 6.22 34.27
N ALA A 45 -5.98 7.33 33.95
CA ALA A 45 -7.16 7.32 33.11
C ALA A 45 -6.81 7.27 31.61
N ALA A 46 -5.65 7.81 31.22
CA ALA A 46 -5.11 7.64 29.88
C ALA A 46 -4.74 6.17 29.58
N SER A 47 -4.23 5.41 30.56
CA SER A 47 -3.87 4.01 30.38
C SER A 47 -5.05 3.14 29.89
N GLY A 48 -6.24 3.33 30.47
CA GLY A 48 -7.44 2.59 30.04
C GLY A 48 -7.89 2.94 28.62
N MET A 49 -7.78 4.20 28.21
CA MET A 49 -8.08 4.61 26.84
C MET A 49 -7.05 4.09 25.84
N VAL A 50 -5.78 4.05 26.23
CA VAL A 50 -4.68 3.49 25.44
C VAL A 50 -4.92 2.01 25.16
N ASP A 51 -5.33 1.23 26.15
CA ASP A 51 -5.62 -0.20 25.96
C ASP A 51 -6.77 -0.45 24.98
N ARG A 52 -7.78 0.42 25.01
CA ARG A 52 -8.91 0.37 24.07
C ARG A 52 -8.49 0.73 22.65
N VAL A 53 -7.68 1.77 22.49
CA VAL A 53 -7.11 2.12 21.17
C VAL A 53 -6.24 0.98 20.67
N ILE A 54 -5.36 0.39 21.49
CA ILE A 54 -4.58 -0.79 21.11
C ILE A 54 -5.50 -1.92 20.66
N HIS A 55 -6.61 -2.16 21.35
CA HIS A 55 -7.59 -3.16 20.95
C HIS A 55 -8.20 -2.87 19.57
N LEU A 56 -8.64 -1.63 19.32
CA LEU A 56 -9.16 -1.21 18.01
C LEU A 56 -8.12 -1.37 16.90
N LEU A 57 -6.87 -1.00 17.16
CA LEU A 57 -5.75 -1.10 16.21
C LEU A 57 -5.29 -2.53 15.90
N LYS A 58 -5.85 -3.54 16.58
CA LYS A 58 -5.66 -4.94 16.17
C LYS A 58 -6.36 -5.24 14.85
N ASP A 59 -7.42 -4.51 14.51
CA ASP A 59 -8.08 -4.58 13.22
C ASP A 59 -7.21 -3.95 12.13
N HIS A 60 -7.13 -4.59 10.96
CA HIS A 60 -6.25 -4.16 9.88
C HIS A 60 -6.67 -2.80 9.31
N HIS A 61 -7.97 -2.61 9.08
CA HIS A 61 -8.50 -1.38 8.51
C HIS A 61 -8.39 -0.22 9.50
N ALA A 62 -8.66 -0.49 10.79
CA ALA A 62 -8.43 0.49 11.85
C ALA A 62 -6.97 0.98 11.88
N MET A 63 -6.02 0.04 11.73
CA MET A 63 -4.59 0.37 11.72
C MET A 63 -4.20 1.19 10.48
N GLU A 64 -4.73 0.89 9.29
CA GLU A 64 -4.51 1.71 8.09
C GLU A 64 -4.93 3.17 8.34
N LEU A 65 -6.13 3.36 8.84
CA LEU A 65 -6.69 4.68 9.12
C LEU A 65 -5.88 5.43 10.17
N ALA A 66 -5.46 4.76 11.25
CA ALA A 66 -4.66 5.37 12.30
C ALA A 66 -3.26 5.77 11.82
N ARG A 67 -2.63 4.98 10.94
CA ARG A 67 -1.35 5.34 10.31
C ARG A 67 -1.47 6.64 9.49
N LEU A 68 -2.65 6.99 8.98
CA LEU A 68 -2.83 8.25 8.24
C LEU A 68 -2.69 9.50 9.13
N VAL A 69 -3.02 9.40 10.41
CA VAL A 69 -3.00 10.52 11.36
C VAL A 69 -1.88 10.45 12.41
N ILE A 70 -1.29 9.26 12.63
CA ILE A 70 -0.12 9.09 13.50
C ILE A 70 1.09 8.67 12.63
N PRO A 71 1.95 9.62 12.22
CA PRO A 71 3.10 9.34 11.36
C PRO A 71 4.06 8.31 11.96
N ASP A 72 4.21 8.32 13.29
CA ASP A 72 5.10 7.41 14.02
C ASP A 72 4.74 5.93 13.78
N LEU A 73 3.46 5.62 13.56
CA LEU A 73 2.99 4.26 13.26
C LEU A 73 3.35 3.80 11.84
N ARG A 74 3.85 4.69 10.98
CA ARG A 74 4.40 4.32 9.67
C ARG A 74 5.86 3.92 9.74
N SER A 75 6.56 4.31 10.81
CA SER A 75 7.99 4.01 10.94
C SER A 75 8.23 2.51 10.97
N HIS A 76 9.24 2.08 10.22
CA HIS A 76 9.75 0.71 10.21
C HIS A 76 10.87 0.51 11.22
N GLU A 77 11.41 1.59 11.77
CA GLU A 77 12.47 1.57 12.76
C GLU A 77 11.88 1.47 14.17
N ALA A 78 12.66 0.87 15.08
CA ALA A 78 12.32 0.86 16.50
C ALA A 78 12.48 2.27 17.08
N LEU A 79 11.39 3.04 17.11
CA LEU A 79 11.36 4.34 17.77
C LEU A 79 11.24 4.14 19.28
N VAL A 80 11.95 4.97 20.04
CA VAL A 80 11.89 5.02 21.50
C VAL A 80 11.21 6.32 21.90
N PHE A 81 10.08 6.21 22.60
CA PHE A 81 9.33 7.32 23.14
C PHE A 81 9.65 7.49 24.62
N SER A 82 9.77 8.74 25.06
CA SER A 82 9.90 9.08 26.48
C SER A 82 8.59 8.82 27.26
N ASP A 83 7.45 8.89 26.57
CA ASP A 83 6.14 8.58 27.15
C ASP A 83 5.88 7.05 27.11
N PRO A 84 5.68 6.40 28.26
CA PRO A 84 5.51 4.95 28.33
C PRO A 84 4.21 4.47 27.67
N LEU A 85 3.17 5.30 27.60
CA LEU A 85 1.91 4.95 26.94
C LEU A 85 2.03 5.02 25.42
N LYS A 86 2.79 5.99 24.89
CA LYS A 86 3.14 6.00 23.45
C LYS A 86 3.98 4.78 23.09
N GLN A 87 4.99 4.48 23.90
CA GLN A 87 5.80 3.27 23.72
C GLN A 87 4.93 2.01 23.73
N LYS A 88 3.97 1.92 24.66
CA LYS A 88 3.04 0.79 24.74
C LYS A 88 2.22 0.61 23.46
N ILE A 89 1.66 1.68 22.88
CA ILE A 89 0.93 1.62 21.61
C ILE A 89 1.87 1.19 20.48
N PHE A 90 3.06 1.78 20.42
CA PHE A 90 4.06 1.51 19.41
C PHE A 90 4.49 0.04 19.42
N ASP A 91 4.80 -0.49 20.60
CA ASP A 91 5.23 -1.88 20.78
C ASP A 91 4.10 -2.85 20.43
N SER A 92 2.88 -2.57 20.91
CA SER A 92 1.70 -3.42 20.71
C SER A 92 1.24 -3.49 19.25
N THR A 93 1.67 -2.55 18.41
CA THR A 93 1.33 -2.51 16.98
C THR A 93 2.46 -2.98 16.06
N THR A 94 3.58 -3.45 16.62
CA THR A 94 4.79 -3.85 15.85
C THR A 94 4.49 -4.87 14.76
N ASP A 95 3.85 -6.00 15.10
CA ASP A 95 3.55 -7.07 14.14
C ASP A 95 2.71 -6.56 12.96
N ARG A 96 1.75 -5.66 13.24
CA ARG A 96 0.89 -5.07 12.21
C ARG A 96 1.66 -4.13 11.31
N ARG A 97 2.52 -3.28 11.86
CA ARG A 97 3.37 -2.38 11.05
C ARG A 97 4.31 -3.17 10.15
N SER A 98 4.92 -4.24 10.65
CA SER A 98 5.75 -5.13 9.85
C SER A 98 4.97 -5.82 8.73
N ALA A 99 3.68 -6.12 8.94
CA ALA A 99 2.82 -6.67 7.89
C ALA A 99 2.54 -5.64 6.78
N PHE A 100 2.33 -4.36 7.11
CA PHE A 100 2.17 -3.29 6.11
C PHE A 100 3.45 -3.05 5.30
N THR A 101 4.62 -3.13 5.94
CA THR A 101 5.90 -2.99 5.23
C THR A 101 5.99 -3.98 4.08
N LYS A 102 5.61 -5.24 4.28
CA LYS A 102 5.65 -6.26 3.22
C LYS A 102 4.83 -5.86 1.99
N ILE A 103 3.66 -5.28 2.21
CA ILE A 103 2.76 -4.84 1.14
C ILE A 103 3.35 -3.61 0.44
N GLU A 104 3.83 -2.63 1.21
CA GLU A 104 4.40 -1.37 0.71
C GLU A 104 5.73 -1.57 -0.03
N THR A 105 6.52 -2.59 0.34
CA THR A 105 7.78 -2.93 -0.32
C THR A 105 7.64 -3.92 -1.47
N THR A 106 6.43 -4.40 -1.75
CA THR A 106 6.23 -5.32 -2.88
C THR A 106 6.40 -4.54 -4.19
N THR A 107 7.35 -4.97 -4.99
CA THR A 107 7.72 -4.39 -6.28
C THR A 107 7.18 -5.23 -7.43
N GLN A 108 7.07 -4.67 -8.62
CA GLN A 108 6.67 -5.42 -9.83
C GLN A 108 7.60 -6.62 -10.09
N THR A 109 8.86 -6.53 -9.69
CA THR A 109 9.85 -7.62 -9.80
C THR A 109 9.52 -8.82 -8.92
N ASP A 110 8.76 -8.64 -7.84
CA ASP A 110 8.30 -9.75 -6.98
C ASP A 110 7.21 -10.60 -7.65
N PHE A 111 6.57 -10.06 -8.70
CA PHE A 111 5.58 -10.75 -9.52
C PHE A 111 6.11 -11.18 -10.90
N ASP A 112 7.33 -10.77 -11.26
CA ASP A 112 8.03 -11.19 -12.47
C ASP A 112 8.55 -12.62 -12.33
N THR A 113 7.61 -13.56 -12.16
CA THR A 113 7.89 -14.99 -12.19
C THR A 113 8.42 -15.38 -13.58
N PRO A 114 9.25 -16.44 -13.69
CA PRO A 114 9.78 -16.89 -14.97
C PRO A 114 8.70 -17.14 -16.04
N LEU A 115 7.52 -17.60 -15.60
CA LEU A 115 6.36 -17.82 -16.47
C LEU A 115 5.77 -16.52 -17.01
N TYR A 116 5.63 -15.49 -16.18
CA TYR A 116 5.14 -14.18 -16.61
C TYR A 116 6.10 -13.51 -17.60
N ARG A 117 7.42 -13.65 -17.41
CA ARG A 117 8.41 -13.17 -18.39
C ARG A 117 8.30 -13.90 -19.72
N ALA A 118 8.19 -15.23 -19.69
CA ALA A 118 8.02 -16.03 -20.90
C ALA A 118 6.72 -15.69 -21.66
N GLU A 119 5.61 -15.49 -20.95
CA GLU A 119 4.35 -15.04 -21.54
C GLU A 119 4.48 -13.65 -22.19
N LYS A 120 5.14 -12.72 -21.51
CA LYS A 120 5.37 -11.36 -22.02
C LYS A 120 6.28 -11.35 -23.25
N GLU A 121 7.31 -12.20 -23.27
CA GLU A 121 8.18 -12.39 -24.44
C GLU A 121 7.40 -12.94 -25.64
N LEU A 122 6.60 -13.99 -25.43
CA LEU A 122 5.72 -14.56 -26.47
C LEU A 122 4.74 -13.52 -27.02
N PHE A 123 4.09 -12.74 -26.14
CA PHE A 123 3.14 -11.71 -26.55
C PHE A 123 3.83 -10.59 -27.35
N THR A 124 5.01 -10.16 -26.90
CA THR A 124 5.80 -9.14 -27.59
C THR A 124 6.25 -9.63 -28.96
N GLU A 125 6.69 -10.89 -29.07
CA GLU A 125 7.07 -11.49 -30.34
C GLU A 125 5.86 -11.57 -31.31
N ALA A 126 4.69 -11.98 -30.82
CA ALA A 126 3.47 -12.04 -31.61
C ALA A 126 2.99 -10.65 -32.08
N GLU A 127 3.03 -9.63 -31.23
CA GLU A 127 2.67 -8.26 -31.60
C GLU A 127 3.66 -7.65 -32.60
N MET A 128 4.96 -7.91 -32.42
CA MET A 128 5.99 -7.48 -33.38
C MET A 128 5.80 -8.15 -34.73
N TYR A 129 5.45 -9.45 -34.75
CA TYR A 129 5.11 -10.15 -35.98
C TYR A 129 3.83 -9.59 -36.62
N ARG A 130 2.79 -9.29 -35.85
CA ARG A 130 1.57 -8.66 -36.37
C ARG A 130 1.85 -7.28 -36.96
N ALA A 131 2.63 -6.45 -36.27
CA ALA A 131 3.08 -5.15 -36.77
C ALA A 131 3.89 -5.29 -38.07
N SER A 132 4.74 -6.32 -38.17
CA SER A 132 5.51 -6.63 -39.36
C SER A 132 4.61 -6.93 -40.58
N LEU A 133 3.53 -7.70 -40.38
CA LEU A 133 2.57 -8.03 -41.42
C LEU A 133 1.72 -6.83 -41.83
N LEU A 134 1.29 -6.00 -40.88
CA LEU A 134 0.52 -4.80 -41.16
C LEU A 134 1.35 -3.80 -41.98
N LEU A 135 2.61 -3.58 -41.62
CA LEU A 135 3.53 -2.75 -42.40
C LEU A 135 3.74 -3.33 -43.80
N TYR A 136 3.94 -4.65 -43.93
CA TYR A 136 4.09 -5.28 -45.25
C TYR A 136 2.82 -5.16 -46.12
N GLY A 137 1.64 -5.25 -45.51
CA GLY A 137 0.35 -5.17 -46.20
C GLY A 137 -0.15 -3.75 -46.49
N SER A 138 0.35 -2.73 -45.79
CA SER A 138 -0.12 -1.34 -45.90
C SER A 138 0.75 -0.45 -46.82
N ALA A 139 1.68 -1.03 -47.58
CA ALA A 139 2.74 -0.27 -48.23
C ALA A 139 2.29 0.63 -49.39
N THR A 140 2.12 1.92 -49.10
CA THR A 140 2.66 3.01 -49.95
C THR A 140 3.82 3.66 -49.20
N PHE A 141 4.99 3.02 -49.22
CA PHE A 141 6.23 3.62 -48.69
C PHE A 141 7.05 4.16 -49.86
N THR A 142 7.59 5.37 -49.74
CA THR A 142 8.43 5.97 -50.78
C THR A 142 9.91 5.68 -50.53
N GLY A 143 10.53 4.93 -51.45
CA GLY A 143 11.96 4.90 -51.75
C GLY A 143 12.94 4.57 -50.61
N VAL A 144 13.25 5.56 -49.77
CA VAL A 144 14.31 5.46 -48.74
C VAL A 144 13.79 4.73 -47.49
N GLN A 145 12.55 4.99 -47.08
CA GLN A 145 11.92 4.37 -45.91
C GLN A 145 11.62 2.88 -46.15
N GLU A 146 11.36 2.50 -47.40
CA GLU A 146 11.04 1.13 -47.78
C GLU A 146 12.22 0.17 -47.56
N LYS A 147 13.44 0.58 -47.93
CA LYS A 147 14.65 -0.25 -47.70
C LYS A 147 14.96 -0.43 -46.22
N GLU A 148 14.82 0.62 -45.42
CA GLU A 148 15.07 0.55 -43.97
C GLU A 148 14.02 -0.33 -43.28
N ILE A 149 12.75 -0.23 -43.68
CA ILE A 149 11.68 -1.08 -43.17
C ILE A 149 11.90 -2.53 -43.58
N LEU A 150 12.25 -2.81 -44.84
CA LEU A 150 12.53 -4.18 -45.31
C LEU A 150 13.74 -4.81 -44.61
N ASP A 151 14.82 -4.04 -44.40
CA ASP A 151 15.99 -4.51 -43.65
C ASP A 151 15.62 -4.77 -42.18
N TRP A 152 14.85 -3.87 -41.56
CA TRP A 152 14.34 -4.04 -40.20
C TRP A 152 13.43 -5.26 -40.06
N LEU A 153 12.53 -5.50 -41.01
CA LEU A 153 11.65 -6.68 -41.08
C LEU A 153 12.44 -7.98 -41.25
N SER A 154 13.52 -7.96 -42.04
CA SER A 154 14.35 -9.14 -42.30
C SER A 154 15.06 -9.68 -41.05
N LYS A 155 15.27 -8.81 -40.05
CA LYS A 155 15.93 -9.10 -38.76
C LYS A 155 14.95 -9.55 -37.67
N ARG A 156 13.64 -9.61 -37.95
CA ARG A 156 12.61 -10.00 -36.97
C ARG A 156 12.30 -11.49 -37.03
N PRO A 157 11.84 -12.07 -35.90
CA PRO A 157 11.45 -13.47 -35.85
C PRO A 157 10.37 -13.75 -36.89
N LYS A 158 10.66 -14.75 -37.72
CA LYS A 158 9.69 -15.30 -38.67
C LYS A 158 8.79 -16.19 -37.83
N GLY A 159 7.47 -15.96 -37.91
CA GLY A 159 6.46 -16.49 -36.98
C GLY A 159 6.61 -17.97 -36.60
N PRO A 160 5.89 -18.42 -35.55
CA PRO A 160 6.14 -19.69 -34.89
C PRO A 160 6.25 -20.84 -35.88
N GLN A 161 7.43 -21.48 -35.92
CA GLN A 161 7.63 -22.68 -36.70
C GLN A 161 6.75 -23.78 -36.09
N LYS A 162 5.74 -24.23 -36.84
CA LYS A 162 4.96 -25.40 -36.48
C LYS A 162 5.91 -26.59 -36.38
N THR A 163 6.14 -27.06 -35.16
CA THR A 163 6.73 -28.38 -34.88
C THR A 163 5.65 -29.45 -34.94
#